data_AF-A0A822B5M2-F1
#
_entry.id   AF-A0A822B5M2-F1
#
_cell.length_a   1.000
_cell.length_b   1.000
_cell.length_c   1.000
_cell.angle_alpha   90.00
_cell.angle_beta   90.00
_cell.angle_gamma   90.00
#
_symmetry.space_group_name_H-M   'P 1'
#
loop_
_entity.id
_entity.type
_entity.pdbx_description
1 polymer ?
#
loop_
_entity_poly.entity_id
_entity_poly.type
_entity_poly.pdbx_seq_one_letter_code
_entity_poly.pdbx_strand_id
1 'polypeptide(L)' 'RISDEGEWVTCAGGGYVASGRPGWDKVPLPVFPVGLSLNNNEGAGEVQTPLRIDPNLRNETMHFFEQNRVVYFRHAKA' A
#
# COMPACT_ATOMS: atom_id res chain seq x y z
N ARG A 1 9.69 2.07 3.67
CA ARG A 1 10.07 2.61 5.00
C ARG A 1 8.89 2.40 5.94
N ILE A 2 9.12 2.01 7.19
CA ILE A 2 8.06 1.88 8.18
C ILE A 2 8.15 3.04 9.18
N SER A 3 7.02 3.50 9.71
CA SER A 3 6.98 4.45 10.83
C SER A 3 7.45 3.79 12.13
N ASP A 4 7.97 4.59 13.06
CA ASP A 4 8.51 4.10 14.34
C ASP A 4 7.45 3.38 15.18
N GLU A 5 6.18 3.79 15.07
CA GLU A 5 5.03 3.18 15.76
C GLU A 5 4.46 1.94 15.04
N GLY A 6 4.99 1.58 13.86
CA GLY A 6 4.51 0.43 13.08
C GLY A 6 3.08 0.59 12.54
N GLU A 7 2.63 1.84 12.38
CA GLU A 7 1.29 2.15 11.87
C GLU A 7 1.23 2.29 10.35
N TRP A 8 2.36 2.71 9.76
CA TRP A 8 2.45 3.07 8.36
C TRP A 8 3.67 2.43 7.72
N VAL A 9 3.50 1.99 6.48
CA VAL A 9 4.61 1.65 5.58
C VAL A 9 4.50 2.47 4.30
N THR A 10 5.57 3.14 3.92
CA THR A 10 5.67 3.86 2.64
C THR A 10 6.45 3.01 1.64
N CYS A 11 5.78 2.64 0.56
CA CYS A 11 6.37 1.99 -0.61
C CYS A 11 6.97 3.05 -1.56
N ALA A 12 8.04 2.68 -2.27
CA ALA A 12 8.54 3.44 -3.42
C ALA A 12 7.68 3.09 -4.63
N GLY A 13 6.65 3.91 -4.87
CA GLY A 13 5.61 3.67 -5.86
C GLY A 13 4.52 2.69 -5.41
N GLY A 14 3.35 2.82 -6.03
CA GLY A 14 2.19 1.92 -5.89
C GLY A 14 1.55 1.57 -7.23
N GLY A 15 2.15 1.99 -8.34
CA GLY A 15 1.62 1.86 -9.69
C GLY A 15 0.93 3.12 -10.19
N TYR A 16 0.18 2.98 -11.28
CA TYR A 16 -0.45 4.09 -11.99
C TYR A 16 -1.97 4.03 -11.90
N VAL A 17 -2.60 5.19 -11.67
CA VAL A 17 -4.05 5.32 -11.78
C VAL A 17 -4.46 5.10 -13.23
N ALA A 18 -5.45 4.23 -13.45
CA ALA A 18 -5.93 3.95 -14.80
C ALA A 18 -6.58 5.20 -15.43
N SER A 19 -6.42 5.35 -16.74
CA SER A 19 -6.99 6.47 -17.49
C SER A 19 -8.53 6.47 -17.49
N GLY A 20 -9.10 7.63 -17.81
CA GLY A 20 -10.56 7.85 -17.89
C GLY A 20 -11.09 8.70 -16.74
N ARG A 21 -12.38 8.52 -16.41
CA ARG A 21 -13.03 9.26 -15.33
C ARG A 21 -12.35 8.92 -13.99
N PRO A 22 -11.99 9.93 -13.17
CA PRO A 22 -11.43 9.68 -11.84
C PRO A 22 -12.36 8.84 -10.96
N GLY A 23 -11.80 7.89 -10.21
CA GLY A 23 -12.54 7.01 -9.30
C GLY A 23 -11.63 6.04 -8.56
N TRP A 24 -12.06 5.58 -7.38
CA TRP A 24 -11.31 4.60 -6.56
C TRP A 24 -11.14 3.24 -7.25
N ASP A 25 -12.01 2.90 -8.19
CA ASP A 25 -11.90 1.73 -9.05
C ASP A 25 -10.72 1.81 -10.04
N LYS A 26 -10.16 3.01 -10.22
CA LYS A 26 -9.00 3.28 -11.08
C LYS A 26 -7.70 3.36 -10.29
N VAL A 27 -7.70 3.09 -8.98
CA VAL A 27 -6.49 3.17 -8.14
C VAL A 27 -5.91 1.75 -7.96
N PRO A 28 -4.59 1.54 -8.16
CA PRO A 28 -3.95 0.28 -7.78
C PRO A 28 -4.18 -0.03 -6.30
N LEU A 29 -4.46 -1.29 -5.96
CA LEU A 29 -4.67 -1.68 -4.57
C LEU A 29 -3.58 -2.62 -4.08
N PRO A 30 -3.06 -2.44 -2.85
CA PRO A 30 -2.22 -3.46 -2.23
C PRO A 30 -3.02 -4.74 -2.04
N VAL A 31 -2.45 -5.88 -2.43
CA VAL A 31 -3.10 -7.20 -2.30
C VAL A 31 -2.28 -8.18 -1.49
N PHE A 32 -0.97 -7.95 -1.36
CA PHE A 32 -0.10 -8.77 -0.52
C PHE A 32 1.09 -7.94 -0.01
N PRO A 33 1.52 -8.09 1.25
CA PRO A 33 0.89 -8.90 2.30
C PRO A 33 -0.51 -8.38 2.68
N VAL A 34 -1.32 -9.23 3.31
CA VAL A 34 -2.63 -8.85 3.83
C VAL A 34 -2.49 -7.83 4.96
N GLY A 35 -3.56 -7.09 5.27
CA GLY A 35 -3.53 -6.08 6.34
C GLY A 35 -2.96 -4.74 5.93
N LEU A 36 -2.71 -4.50 4.64
CA LEU A 36 -2.30 -3.20 4.11
C LEU A 36 -3.46 -2.52 3.40
N SER A 37 -3.63 -1.23 3.63
CA SER A 37 -4.68 -0.43 3.01
C SER A 37 -4.17 0.95 2.59
N LEU A 38 -4.74 1.51 1.52
CA LEU A 38 -4.40 2.86 1.07
C LEU A 38 -4.90 3.90 2.08
N ASN A 39 -4.16 5.00 2.19
CA ASN A 39 -4.70 6.22 2.78
C ASN A 39 -5.80 6.81 1.86
N ASN A 40 -7.01 7.03 2.38
CA ASN A 40 -8.10 7.64 1.61
C ASN A 40 -7.81 9.06 1.12
N ASN A 41 -6.88 9.77 1.76
CA ASN A 41 -6.54 11.14 1.35
C ASN A 41 -5.45 11.19 0.27
N GLU A 42 -4.67 10.12 0.09
CA GLU A 42 -3.51 10.12 -0.81
C GLU A 42 -3.64 9.08 -1.94
N GLY A 43 -4.20 7.90 -1.66
CA GLY A 43 -4.27 6.79 -2.60
C GLY A 43 -2.90 6.20 -2.92
N ALA A 44 -2.81 5.52 -4.08
CA ALA A 44 -1.54 5.04 -4.60
C ALA A 44 -0.84 6.16 -5.38
N GLY A 45 0.44 6.38 -5.10
CA GLY A 45 1.27 7.36 -5.80
C GLY A 45 2.38 6.72 -6.61
N GLU A 46 2.78 7.40 -7.69
CA GLU A 46 3.86 6.96 -8.58
C GLU A 46 5.21 6.93 -7.87
N VAL A 47 5.50 7.95 -7.05
CA VAL A 47 6.78 8.08 -6.35
C VAL A 47 6.74 7.40 -4.99
N GLN A 48 5.65 7.61 -4.24
CA GLN A 48 5.47 7.07 -2.90
C GLN A 48 4.02 6.65 -2.69
N THR A 49 3.83 5.56 -1.96
CA THR A 49 2.50 5.09 -1.55
C THR A 49 2.51 4.76 -0.06
N PRO A 50 1.95 5.62 0.80
CA PRO A 50 1.76 5.30 2.20
C PRO A 50 0.59 4.33 2.37
N LEU A 51 0.85 3.24 3.08
CA LEU A 51 -0.11 2.21 3.41
C LEU A 51 -0.27 2.14 4.92
N ARG A 52 -1.53 2.07 5.37
CA ARG A 52 -1.86 1.83 6.76
C ARG A 52 -1.78 0.34 7.04
N ILE A 53 -1.16 -0.01 8.15
CA ILE A 53 -1.06 -1.37 8.66
C ILE A 53 -2.28 -1.65 9.56
N ASP A 54 -2.94 -2.79 9.34
CA ASP A 54 -3.98 -3.29 10.22
C ASP A 54 -3.39 -3.52 11.62
N PRO A 55 -3.93 -2.87 12.67
CA PRO A 55 -3.43 -3.03 14.03
C PRO A 55 -3.37 -4.50 14.49
N ASN A 56 -4.29 -5.36 14.03
CA ASN A 56 -4.34 -6.77 14.41
C ASN A 56 -3.24 -7.60 13.75
N LEU A 57 -2.66 -7.12 12.65
CA LEU A 57 -1.61 -7.80 11.89
C LEU A 57 -0.25 -7.08 11.99
N ARG A 58 -0.14 -6.10 12.90
CA ARG A 58 1.04 -5.24 13.03
C ARG A 58 2.32 -6.05 13.20
N ASN A 59 2.38 -6.95 14.17
CA ASN A 59 3.60 -7.73 14.46
C ASN A 59 4.03 -8.60 13.27
N GLU A 60 3.08 -9.27 12.61
CA GLU A 60 3.35 -10.11 11.44
C GLU A 60 3.83 -9.27 10.25
N THR A 61 3.21 -8.12 10.04
CA THR A 61 3.57 -7.17 8.97
C THR A 61 4.96 -6.57 9.19
N MET A 62 5.29 -6.20 10.44
CA MET A 62 6.63 -5.73 10.81
C MET A 62 7.68 -6.80 10.51
N HIS A 63 7.44 -8.03 10.97
CA HIS A 63 8.35 -9.15 10.74
C HIS A 63 8.53 -9.47 9.24
N PHE A 64 7.47 -9.34 8.44
CA PHE A 64 7.55 -9.49 6.99
C PHE A 64 8.51 -8.46 6.36
N PHE A 65 8.44 -7.20 6.78
CA PHE A 65 9.27 -6.14 6.21
C PHE A 65 10.72 -6.11 6.72
N GLU A 66 11.00 -6.63 7.92
CA GLU A 66 12.38 -6.87 8.39
C GLU A 66 13.19 -7.73 7.41
N GLN A 67 12.52 -8.55 6.59
CA GLN A 67 13.11 -9.40 5.58
C GLN A 67 13.28 -8.72 4.20
N ASN A 68 13.17 -7.39 4.10
CA ASN A 68 13.27 -6.62 2.85
C ASN A 68 12.31 -7.10 1.74
N ARG A 69 11.10 -7.49 2.13
CA ARG A 69 10.06 -7.97 1.21
C ARG A 69 9.35 -6.82 0.51
N VAL A 70 8.71 -7.13 -0.63
CA VAL A 70 7.96 -6.18 -1.44
C VAL A 70 6.46 -6.29 -1.19
N VAL A 71 5.75 -5.19 -1.43
CA VAL A 71 4.28 -5.15 -1.49
C VAL A 71 3.84 -5.35 -2.93
N TYR A 72 2.90 -6.26 -3.15
CA TYR A 72 2.27 -6.46 -4.44
C TYR A 72 1.00 -5.64 -4.52
N PHE A 73 0.90 -4.87 -5.61
CA PHE A 73 -0.29 -4.13 -5.96
C PHE A 73 -0.99 -4.84 -7.12
N ARG A 74 -2.32 -4.95 -7.06
CA ARG A 74 -3.10 -5.22 -8.25
C ARG A 74 -3.17 -3.94 -9.08
N HIS A 75 -3.12 -4.10 -10.40
CA HIS A 75 -3.26 -2.97 -11.30
C HIS A 75 -4.66 -2.35 -11.18
N ALA A 76 -4.72 -1.03 -11.37
CA ALA A 76 -5.95 -0.34 -11.63
C ALA A 76 -6.55 -0.87 -12.95
N LYS A 77 -7.78 -1.38 -12.90
CA LYS A 77 -8.48 -2.09 -13.99
C LYS A 77 -8.09 -3.58 -14.12
N ALA A 78 -9.05 -4.44 -13.78
CA ALA A 78 -9.33 -5.67 -14.51
C ALA A 78 -10.64 -5.43 -15.27
#